data_AF-A0A518DDN6-F1
#
_entry.id   AF-A0A518DDN6-F1
#
_cell.length_a   1.000
_cell.length_b   1.000
_cell.length_c   1.000
_cell.angle_alpha   90.00
_cell.angle_beta   90.00
_cell.angle_gamma   90.00
#
_symmetry.space_group_name_H-M   'P 1'
#
loop_
_entity.id
_entity.type
_entity.pdbx_description
1 polymer ?
#
loop_
_entity_poly.entity_id
_entity_poly.type
_entity_poly.pdbx_seq_one_letter_code
_entity_poly.pdbx_strand_id
1 'polypeptide(L)'
;MRSNQSPQSRETISQGSVTPLVLSALTLCIACYFGFRWWQIESRGWTPVDSIGVLDSGPPLRDFEVTEREGVPLRSQELRGKVWVASFFFTGCPGACAQLNQRIKDLHNDGALQDVTWVSITCDPENDKVGEALLTNPMRTTACQR
;
A
#
# COMPACT_ATOMS: atom_id res chain seq x y z
N MET A 1 35.92 -49.70 66.35
CA MET A 1 36.58 -48.46 65.91
C MET A 1 35.61 -47.72 65.00
N ARG A 2 35.36 -46.45 65.33
CA ARG A 2 34.28 -45.58 64.86
C ARG A 2 34.84 -44.56 63.85
N SER A 3 33.94 -44.03 63.02
CA SER A 3 34.10 -42.86 62.12
C SER A 3 34.61 -43.20 60.70
N ASN A 4 34.13 -42.60 59.62
CA ASN A 4 33.30 -41.41 59.50
C ASN A 4 32.62 -41.41 58.12
N GLN A 5 31.29 -41.27 58.06
CA GLN A 5 30.57 -40.94 56.83
C GLN A 5 30.11 -39.47 56.89
N SER A 6 30.17 -38.83 55.72
CA SER A 6 29.53 -37.57 55.29
C SER A 6 30.29 -36.26 55.57
N PRO A 7 30.03 -35.16 54.82
CA PRO A 7 28.98 -35.00 53.81
C PRO A 7 29.46 -34.44 52.45
N GLN A 8 28.75 -34.85 51.39
CA GLN A 8 28.69 -34.07 50.15
C GLN A 8 27.99 -32.75 50.43
N SER A 9 28.74 -31.65 50.46
CA SER A 9 28.18 -30.30 50.40
C SER A 9 27.65 -30.07 48.99
N ARG A 10 26.39 -30.44 48.76
CA ARG A 10 25.59 -29.78 47.72
C ARG A 10 25.54 -28.30 48.09
N GLU A 11 26.27 -27.48 47.35
CA GLU A 11 26.08 -26.04 47.42
C GLU A 11 24.63 -25.76 47.03
N THR A 12 23.87 -25.46 48.07
CA THR A 12 22.43 -25.24 48.02
C THR A 12 22.24 -23.88 47.38
N ILE A 13 21.57 -23.90 46.24
CA ILE A 13 21.03 -22.77 45.47
C ILE A 13 20.70 -21.60 46.41
N SER A 14 21.57 -20.59 46.40
CA SER A 14 21.39 -19.35 47.18
C SER A 14 20.23 -18.56 46.58
N GLN A 15 19.14 -18.60 47.34
CA GLN A 15 17.90 -17.90 47.10
C GLN A 15 18.09 -16.39 47.34
N GLY A 16 18.30 -15.64 46.26
CA GLY A 16 18.07 -14.19 46.16
C GLY A 16 17.26 -13.92 44.90
N SER A 17 16.16 -14.64 44.74
CA SER A 17 15.57 -14.99 43.44
C SER A 17 14.62 -13.92 42.88
N VAL A 18 15.10 -12.68 42.75
CA VAL A 18 14.44 -11.68 41.88
C VAL A 18 14.72 -11.94 40.41
N THR A 19 15.80 -12.66 40.10
CA THR A 19 16.20 -13.04 38.74
C THR A 19 15.15 -13.88 37.99
N PRO A 20 14.57 -14.97 38.52
CA PRO A 20 13.53 -15.70 37.79
C PRO A 20 12.25 -14.87 37.61
N LEU A 21 11.91 -14.01 38.58
CA LEU A 21 10.75 -13.13 38.46
C LEU A 21 10.95 -12.09 37.35
N VAL A 22 12.12 -11.46 37.28
CA VAL A 22 12.47 -10.49 36.22
C VAL A 22 12.56 -11.18 34.85
N LEU A 23 13.15 -12.37 34.75
CA LEU A 23 13.20 -13.15 33.51
C LEU A 23 11.79 -13.55 33.03
N SER A 24 10.91 -13.96 33.95
CA SER A 24 9.52 -14.29 33.62
C SER A 24 8.73 -13.06 33.16
N ALA A 25 8.92 -11.90 33.82
CA ALA A 25 8.27 -10.66 33.42
C ALA A 25 8.77 -10.16 32.05
N LEU A 26 10.08 -10.23 31.79
CA LEU A 26 10.67 -9.83 30.52
C LEU A 26 10.19 -10.72 29.37
N THR A 27 10.15 -12.05 29.56
CA THR A 27 9.66 -12.97 28.54
C THR A 27 8.18 -12.75 28.23
N LEU A 28 7.34 -12.49 29.24
CA LEU A 28 5.94 -12.11 29.06
C LEU A 28 5.78 -10.79 28.30
N CYS A 29 6.51 -9.75 28.71
CA CYS A 29 6.47 -8.45 28.02
C CYS A 29 6.92 -8.56 26.56
N ILE A 30 7.96 -9.34 26.30
CA ILE A 30 8.47 -9.60 24.96
C ILE A 30 7.43 -10.37 24.13
N ALA A 31 6.84 -11.44 24.68
CA ALA A 31 5.81 -12.22 23.99
C ALA A 31 4.57 -11.37 23.67
N CYS A 32 4.11 -10.55 24.62
CA CYS A 32 3.01 -9.61 24.42
C CYS A 32 3.35 -8.55 23.36
N TYR A 33 4.57 -8.01 23.41
CA TYR A 33 5.04 -7.04 22.42
C TYR A 33 5.09 -7.65 21.02
N PHE A 34 5.71 -8.83 20.86
CA PHE A 34 5.76 -9.52 19.57
C PHE A 34 4.37 -9.93 19.08
N GLY A 35 3.49 -10.40 19.97
CA GLY A 35 2.09 -10.68 19.63
C GLY A 35 1.33 -9.44 19.15
N PHE A 36 1.49 -8.31 19.83
CA PHE A 36 0.88 -7.03 19.43
C PHE A 36 1.47 -6.50 18.12
N ARG A 37 2.78 -6.63 17.93
CA ARG A 37 3.46 -6.24 16.68
C ARG A 37 3.07 -7.13 15.51
N TRP A 38 2.90 -8.43 15.74
CA TRP A 38 2.39 -9.36 14.75
C TRP A 38 0.94 -9.06 14.39
N TRP A 39 0.10 -8.81 15.41
CA TRP A 39 -1.28 -8.37 15.22
C TRP A 39 -1.36 -7.07 14.41
N GLN A 40 -0.48 -6.09 14.66
CA GLN A 40 -0.40 -4.86 13.85
C GLN A 40 0.07 -5.08 12.41
N ILE A 41 0.92 -6.08 12.15
CA ILE A 41 1.37 -6.42 10.80
C ILE A 41 0.22 -7.09 10.04
N GLU A 42 -0.44 -8.06 10.67
CA GLU A 42 -1.58 -8.77 10.09
C GLU A 42 -2.78 -7.83 9.89
N SER A 43 -3.10 -6.97 10.86
CA SER A 43 -4.22 -6.03 10.77
C SER A 43 -3.99 -4.89 9.76
N ARG A 44 -2.78 -4.72 9.25
CA ARG A 44 -2.48 -3.82 8.11
C ARG A 44 -2.71 -4.49 6.76
N GLY A 45 -2.84 -5.81 6.74
CA GLY A 45 -3.28 -6.55 5.59
C GLY A 45 -4.80 -6.63 5.57
N TRP A 46 -5.40 -6.13 4.50
CA TRP A 46 -6.69 -6.63 4.00
C TRP A 46 -7.95 -6.08 4.70
N THR A 47 -8.40 -4.90 4.28
CA THR A 47 -9.86 -4.69 4.19
C THR A 47 -10.39 -5.65 3.13
N PRO A 48 -11.39 -6.49 3.42
CA PRO A 48 -12.02 -7.32 2.40
C PRO A 48 -12.52 -6.43 1.26
N VAL A 49 -12.08 -6.72 0.03
CA VAL A 49 -12.48 -5.98 -1.19
C VAL A 49 -14.01 -6.01 -1.38
N ASP A 50 -14.68 -6.99 -0.76
CA ASP A 50 -16.14 -7.10 -0.70
C ASP A 50 -16.85 -5.92 0.00
N SER A 51 -16.10 -5.09 0.73
CA SER A 51 -16.62 -3.88 1.40
C SER A 51 -16.64 -2.65 0.48
N ILE A 52 -15.93 -2.69 -0.65
CA ILE A 52 -16.17 -1.75 -1.75
C ILE A 52 -17.43 -2.28 -2.40
N GLY A 53 -18.59 -1.92 -1.82
CA GLY A 53 -19.85 -2.06 -2.50
C GLY A 53 -19.61 -1.49 -3.88
N VAL A 54 -19.66 -2.35 -4.91
CA VAL A 54 -19.65 -1.94 -6.30
C VAL A 54 -20.79 -0.96 -6.36
N LEU A 55 -20.45 0.33 -6.25
CA LEU A 55 -21.39 1.40 -6.18
C LEU A 55 -22.26 1.17 -7.40
N ASP A 56 -23.56 1.02 -7.14
CA ASP A 56 -24.64 1.20 -8.09
C ASP A 56 -24.11 2.03 -9.25
N SER A 57 -23.85 1.36 -10.37
CA SER A 57 -22.91 1.81 -11.41
C SER A 57 -23.12 3.30 -11.60
N GLY A 58 -22.14 4.09 -11.12
CA GLY A 58 -22.28 5.54 -11.08
C GLY A 58 -22.72 6.08 -12.44
N PRO A 59 -23.25 7.31 -12.50
CA PRO A 59 -23.74 7.87 -13.75
C PRO A 59 -22.71 7.63 -14.87
N PRO A 60 -23.16 7.23 -16.07
CA PRO A 60 -22.28 6.83 -17.14
C PRO A 60 -21.21 7.90 -17.37
N LEU A 61 -19.98 7.44 -17.60
CA LEU A 61 -18.84 8.33 -17.78
C LEU A 61 -19.16 9.33 -18.89
N ARG A 62 -19.07 10.62 -18.57
CA ARG A 62 -19.28 11.68 -19.55
C ARG A 62 -18.11 11.68 -20.55
N ASP A 63 -18.40 12.11 -21.77
CA ASP A 63 -17.35 12.31 -22.76
C ASP A 63 -16.31 13.30 -22.21
N PHE A 64 -15.05 12.90 -22.29
CA PHE A 64 -13.88 13.68 -21.90
C PHE A 64 -12.86 13.74 -23.04
N GLU A 65 -12.04 14.78 -22.99
CA GLU A 65 -10.90 15.01 -23.88
C GLU A 65 -9.71 15.45 -23.02
N VAL A 66 -8.61 14.72 -23.12
CA VAL A 66 -7.37 14.99 -22.37
C VAL A 66 -6.24 15.11 -23.38
N THR A 67 -5.27 15.98 -23.13
CA THR A 67 -4.10 16.10 -24.00
C THR A 67 -2.94 15.30 -23.41
N GLU A 68 -2.33 14.46 -24.23
CA GLU A 68 -1.14 13.70 -23.88
C GLU A 68 0.10 14.60 -23.82
N ARG A 69 1.18 14.08 -23.22
CA ARG A 69 2.48 14.74 -23.10
C ARG A 69 3.06 15.21 -24.44
N GLU A 70 2.73 14.53 -25.54
CA GLU A 70 3.17 14.87 -26.89
C GLU A 70 2.27 15.89 -27.60
N GLY A 71 1.23 16.40 -26.93
CA GLY A 71 0.27 17.35 -27.50
C GLY A 71 -0.86 16.69 -28.31
N VAL A 72 -0.90 15.36 -28.37
CA VAL A 72 -1.96 14.61 -29.03
C VAL A 72 -3.22 14.59 -28.14
N PRO A 73 -4.42 14.95 -28.66
CA PRO A 73 -5.65 14.82 -27.90
C PRO A 73 -6.12 13.36 -27.85
N LEU A 74 -6.40 12.87 -26.65
CA LEU A 74 -7.06 11.61 -26.37
C LEU A 74 -8.53 11.86 -26.05
N ARG A 75 -9.43 11.31 -26.87
CA ARG A 75 -10.89 11.42 -26.67
C ARG A 75 -11.45 10.13 -26.08
N SER A 76 -12.34 10.25 -25.11
CA SER A 76 -13.15 9.14 -24.58
C SER A 76 -13.83 8.27 -25.65
N GLN A 77 -14.16 8.86 -26.80
CA GLN A 77 -14.76 8.16 -27.93
C GLN A 77 -13.84 7.10 -28.56
N GLU A 78 -12.52 7.29 -28.49
CA GLU A 78 -11.50 6.37 -29.02
C GLU A 78 -11.30 5.13 -28.14
N LEU A 79 -11.81 5.19 -26.91
CA LEU A 79 -11.80 4.11 -25.92
C LEU A 79 -13.09 3.28 -25.95
N ARG A 80 -14.11 3.69 -26.72
CA ARG A 80 -15.38 2.96 -26.82
C ARG A 80 -15.15 1.57 -27.43
N GLY A 81 -15.74 0.56 -26.81
CA GLY A 81 -15.62 -0.84 -27.25
C GLY A 81 -14.30 -1.52 -26.90
N LYS A 82 -13.38 -0.83 -26.22
CA LYS A 82 -12.12 -1.40 -25.71
C LYS A 82 -12.23 -1.59 -24.20
N VAL A 83 -11.56 -2.62 -23.69
CA VAL A 83 -11.32 -2.75 -22.25
C VAL A 83 -10.16 -1.82 -21.92
N TRP A 84 -10.39 -0.87 -21.02
CA TRP A 84 -9.38 0.11 -20.63
C TRP A 84 -9.40 0.33 -19.12
N VAL A 85 -8.22 0.64 -18.57
CA VAL A 85 -8.03 0.92 -17.15
C VAL A 85 -7.47 2.33 -17.02
N ALA A 86 -8.22 3.19 -16.32
CA ALA A 86 -7.76 4.51 -15.92
C ALA A 86 -7.04 4.44 -14.58
N SER A 87 -5.90 5.12 -14.47
CA SER A 87 -5.23 5.39 -13.21
C SER A 87 -5.04 6.88 -13.01
N PHE A 88 -5.48 7.38 -11.86
CA PHE A 88 -5.28 8.77 -11.44
C PHE A 88 -4.23 8.81 -10.33
N PHE A 89 -3.16 9.59 -10.53
CA PHE A 89 -2.07 9.70 -9.55
C PHE A 89 -1.48 11.11 -9.49
N PHE A 90 -0.74 11.41 -8.43
CA PHE A 90 0.02 12.66 -8.28
C PHE A 90 1.51 12.35 -8.44
N THR A 91 2.20 13.10 -9.29
CA THR A 91 3.64 12.89 -9.55
C THR A 91 4.49 13.16 -8.31
N GLY A 92 4.08 14.09 -7.45
CA GLY A 92 4.78 14.41 -6.20
C GLY A 92 4.51 13.50 -4.99
N CYS A 93 3.67 12.45 -5.09
CA CYS A 93 3.29 11.66 -3.91
C CYS A 93 4.31 10.55 -3.56
N PRO A 94 5.00 10.60 -2.39
CA PRO A 94 6.05 9.64 -2.04
C PRO A 94 5.53 8.34 -1.41
N GLY A 95 4.21 8.20 -1.23
CA GLY A 95 3.61 7.13 -0.43
C GLY A 95 2.84 6.08 -1.24
N ALA A 96 1.52 6.04 -1.03
CA ALA A 96 0.64 5.05 -1.64
C ALA A 96 0.64 5.08 -3.18
N CYS A 97 0.80 6.26 -3.80
CA CYS A 97 0.82 6.39 -5.26
C CYS A 97 2.01 5.66 -5.90
N ALA A 98 3.18 5.64 -5.24
CA ALA A 98 4.34 4.92 -5.75
C ALA A 98 4.08 3.40 -5.80
N GLN A 99 3.49 2.85 -4.74
CA GLN A 99 3.10 1.44 -4.69
C GLN A 99 2.00 1.09 -5.69
N LEU A 100 1.02 1.98 -5.88
CA LEU A 100 -0.02 1.82 -6.91
C LEU A 100 0.58 1.76 -8.31
N ASN A 101 1.46 2.70 -8.65
CA ASN A 101 2.11 2.76 -9.96
C ASN A 101 2.98 1.54 -10.23
N GLN A 102 3.64 0.99 -9.20
CA GLN A 102 4.36 -0.28 -9.32
C GLN A 102 3.42 -1.44 -9.68
N ARG A 103 2.29 -1.59 -8.98
CA ARG A 103 1.31 -2.65 -9.28
C ARG A 103 0.71 -2.51 -10.68
N ILE A 104 0.40 -1.29 -11.12
CA ILE A 104 -0.08 -1.03 -12.48
C ILE A 104 0.98 -1.40 -13.51
N LYS A 105 2.25 -1.08 -13.25
CA LYS A 105 3.36 -1.49 -14.12
C LYS A 105 3.46 -3.01 -14.20
N ASP A 106 3.29 -3.71 -13.10
CA ASP A 106 3.31 -5.18 -13.08
C ASP A 106 2.16 -5.75 -13.92
N LEU A 107 0.95 -5.20 -13.80
CA LEU A 107 -0.21 -5.59 -14.62
C LEU A 107 -0.04 -5.23 -16.10
N HIS A 108 0.57 -4.09 -16.40
CA HIS A 108 0.87 -3.68 -17.78
C HIS A 108 1.84 -4.63 -18.47
N ASN A 109 2.79 -5.19 -17.71
CA ASN A 109 3.76 -6.16 -18.22
C ASN A 109 3.22 -7.60 -18.26
N ASP A 110 2.02 -7.84 -17.72
CA ASP A 110 1.39 -9.15 -17.77
C ASP A 110 0.87 -9.42 -19.19
N GLY A 111 1.41 -10.45 -19.83
CA GLY A 111 1.00 -10.88 -21.17
C GLY A 111 -0.47 -11.29 -21.26
N ALA A 112 -1.13 -11.60 -20.14
CA ALA A 112 -2.57 -11.86 -20.12
C ALA A 112 -3.42 -10.59 -20.34
N LEU A 113 -2.86 -9.40 -20.11
CA LEU A 113 -3.55 -8.10 -20.17
C LEU A 113 -3.12 -7.23 -21.36
N GLN A 114 -2.50 -7.85 -22.37
CA GLN A 114 -2.01 -7.16 -23.57
C GLN A 114 -3.11 -6.46 -24.40
N ASP A 115 -4.36 -6.91 -24.31
CA ASP A 115 -5.51 -6.28 -24.99
C ASP A 115 -6.14 -5.11 -24.20
N VAL A 116 -5.64 -4.83 -23.00
CA VAL A 116 -6.13 -3.73 -22.14
C VAL A 116 -5.42 -2.44 -22.51
N THR A 117 -6.21 -1.39 -22.75
CA THR A 117 -5.66 -0.03 -22.94
C THR A 117 -5.44 0.62 -21.57
N TRP A 118 -4.20 1.02 -21.29
CA TRP A 118 -3.83 1.66 -20.03
C TRP A 118 -3.81 3.18 -20.20
N VAL A 119 -4.58 3.90 -19.38
CA VAL A 119 -4.67 5.36 -19.41
C VAL A 119 -4.25 5.91 -18.05
N SER A 120 -3.08 6.56 -18.00
CA SER A 120 -2.54 7.13 -16.76
C SER A 120 -2.66 8.65 -16.80
N ILE A 121 -3.51 9.18 -15.94
CA ILE A 121 -3.83 10.62 -15.84
C ILE A 121 -3.20 11.15 -14.56
N THR A 122 -2.35 12.17 -14.72
CA THR A 122 -1.76 12.86 -13.56
C THR A 122 -2.64 14.01 -13.11
N CYS A 123 -2.76 14.17 -11.80
CA CYS A 123 -3.55 15.21 -11.14
C CYS A 123 -2.66 16.30 -10.50
N ASP A 124 -1.45 16.53 -11.00
CA ASP A 124 -0.51 17.49 -10.39
C ASP A 124 -0.29 18.72 -11.30
N PRO A 125 -1.19 19.73 -11.28
CA PRO A 125 -1.10 20.89 -12.16
C PRO A 125 0.09 21.82 -11.84
N GLU A 126 0.64 21.74 -10.63
CA GLU A 126 1.79 22.56 -10.22
C GLU A 126 3.09 22.02 -10.82
N ASN A 127 3.24 20.70 -10.87
CA ASN A 127 4.44 20.03 -11.38
C ASN A 127 4.33 19.61 -12.85
N ASP A 128 3.14 19.20 -13.33
CA ASP A 128 2.94 18.70 -14.70
C ASP A 128 2.63 19.83 -15.68
N LYS A 129 3.65 20.68 -15.89
CA LYS A 129 3.64 21.72 -16.91
C LYS A 129 4.09 21.15 -18.25
N VAL A 130 3.15 20.62 -19.01
CA VAL A 130 3.32 20.51 -20.48
C VAL A 130 3.35 21.94 -21.04
N GLY A 131 4.32 22.21 -21.92
CA GLY A 131 4.67 23.55 -22.38
C GLY A 131 3.48 24.46 -22.70
N GLU A 132 3.64 25.74 -22.37
CA GLU A 132 2.72 26.88 -22.42
C GLU A 132 1.66 26.87 -23.55
N ALA A 133 1.94 26.24 -24.68
CA ALA A 133 1.06 26.15 -25.86
C ALA A 133 -0.25 25.36 -25.66
N LEU A 134 -0.37 24.54 -24.61
CA LEU A 134 -1.56 23.70 -24.37
C LEU A 134 -2.47 24.21 -23.23
N LEU A 135 -2.19 25.42 -22.72
CA LEU A 135 -2.91 26.05 -21.59
C LEU A 135 -4.18 26.82 -22.00
N THR A 136 -4.53 26.86 -23.29
CA THR A 136 -5.71 27.58 -23.78
C THR A 136 -7.02 26.78 -23.71
N ASN A 137 -6.99 25.51 -23.29
CA ASN A 137 -8.18 24.67 -23.21
C ASN A 137 -8.76 24.60 -21.78
N PRO A 138 -9.96 25.17 -21.54
CA PRO A 138 -10.61 25.17 -20.22
C PRO A 138 -11.03 23.78 -19.71
N MET A 139 -10.87 22.71 -20.50
CA MET A 139 -11.18 21.34 -20.06
C MET A 139 -10.09 20.67 -19.21
N ARG A 140 -8.95 21.35 -18.98
CA ARG A 140 -7.76 20.76 -18.34
C ARG A 140 -7.89 20.51 -16.83
N THR A 141 -8.84 21.13 -16.14
CA THR A 141 -8.92 21.08 -14.67
C THR A 141 -10.03 20.19 -14.11
N THR A 142 -10.96 19.71 -14.95
CA THR A 142 -12.20 19.08 -14.44
C THR A 142 -12.05 17.61 -14.04
N ALA A 143 -11.01 16.91 -14.51
CA ALA A 143 -10.85 15.47 -14.27
C ALA A 143 -10.45 15.14 -12.81
N CYS A 144 -9.76 16.04 -12.12
CA CYS A 144 -9.22 15.81 -10.76
C CYS A 144 -9.81 16.77 -9.70
N GLN A 145 -10.84 17.56 -10.04
CA GLN A 145 -11.44 18.56 -9.15
C GLN A 145 -12.77 18.12 -8.52
N ARG A 146 -12.92 16.82 -8.20
CA ARG A 146 -14.09 16.34 -7.46
C ARG A 146 -13.72 15.47 -6.28
#